data_AF-A0A7C6SGR0-F1
#
_entry.id   AF-A0A7C6SGR0-F1
#
_cell.length_a   1.000
_cell.length_b   1.000
_cell.length_c   1.000
_cell.angle_alpha   90.00
_cell.angle_beta   90.00
_cell.angle_gamma   90.00
#
_symmetry.space_group_name_H-M   'P 1'
#
loop_
_entity.id
_entity.type
_entity.pdbx_description
1 polymer ?
#
loop_
_entity_poly.entity_id
_entity_poly.type
_entity_poly.pdbx_seq_one_letter_code
_entity_poly.pdbx_strand_id
1 'polypeptide(L)' 'TFEFSNHSRQEFRIKHKPYGLISVDDIGYLTYQGTRFKDFERIVTDDRFDYF' A
#
# COMPACT_ATOMS: atom_id res chain seq x y z
N THR A 1 4.83 -4.39 -5.51
CA THR A 1 6.04 -3.63 -5.15
C THR A 1 5.61 -2.37 -4.47
N PHE A 2 6.24 -2.00 -3.36
CA PHE A 2 5.94 -0.74 -2.66
C PHE A 2 7.07 0.25 -2.91
N GLU A 3 6.70 1.50 -3.15
CA GLU A 3 7.61 2.64 -3.15
C GLU A 3 7.44 3.40 -1.84
N PHE A 4 8.56 3.73 -1.20
CA PHE A 4 8.60 4.51 0.03
C PHE A 4 8.83 5.99 -0.29
N SER A 5 8.57 6.87 0.68
CA SER A 5 8.74 8.33 0.54
C SER A 5 10.16 8.79 0.19
N ASN A 6 11.17 7.95 0.42
CA ASN A 6 12.56 8.19 0.02
C ASN A 6 12.90 7.66 -1.39
N HIS A 7 11.90 7.31 -2.20
CA HIS A 7 12.03 6.67 -3.52
C HIS A 7 12.67 5.28 -3.53
N SER A 8 12.92 4.68 -2.36
CA SER A 8 13.34 3.28 -2.30
C SER A 8 12.17 2.37 -2.66
N ARG A 9 12.46 1.28 -3.36
CA ARG A 9 11.47 0.30 -3.79
C ARG A 9 11.78 -1.04 -3.18
N GLN A 10 10.76 -1.71 -2.64
CA GLN A 10 10.91 -3.04 -2.08
C GLN A 10 9.77 -3.96 -2.51
N GLU A 11 10.16 -5.17 -2.90
CA GLU A 11 9.23 -6.24 -3.21
C GLU A 11 8.96 -7.05 -1.95
N PHE A 12 7.67 -7.25 -1.66
CA PHE A 12 7.24 -8.08 -0.56
C PHE A 12 6.40 -9.24 -1.10
N ARG A 13 6.68 -10.44 -0.58
CA ARG A 13 5.85 -11.61 -0.86
C ARG A 13 4.60 -11.56 0.02
N ILE A 14 3.47 -11.24 -0.57
CA ILE A 14 2.17 -11.24 0.10
C ILE A 14 1.61 -12.68 0.01
N LYS A 15 0.90 -13.15 1.04
CA LYS A 15 0.18 -14.45 0.95
C LYS A 15 -1.08 -14.26 0.11
N HIS A 16 -1.63 -15.28 -0.53
CA HIS A 16 -2.76 -15.14 -1.47
C HIS A 16 -4.03 -14.40 -0.96
N LYS A 17 -4.21 -14.20 0.36
CA LYS A 17 -5.45 -13.62 0.94
C LYS A 17 -5.59 -12.09 0.82
N PRO A 18 -4.55 -11.24 1.03
CA PRO A 18 -4.69 -9.78 0.93
C PRO A 18 -4.50 -9.21 -0.50
N TYR A 19 -4.18 -10.04 -1.50
CA TYR A 19 -3.86 -9.54 -2.85
C TYR A 19 -5.00 -8.81 -3.56
N GLY A 20 -6.27 -9.08 -3.19
CA GLY A 20 -7.43 -8.48 -3.85
C GLY A 20 -7.76 -7.05 -3.41
N LEU A 21 -7.11 -6.53 -2.36
CA LEU A 21 -7.48 -5.25 -1.71
C LEU A 21 -6.49 -4.12 -1.95
N ILE A 22 -5.34 -4.39 -2.59
CA ILE A 22 -4.29 -3.40 -2.85
C ILE A 22 -4.23 -3.16 -4.35
N SER A 23 -4.65 -1.99 -4.79
CA SER A 23 -4.52 -1.55 -6.17
C SER A 23 -3.18 -0.85 -6.39
N VAL A 24 -2.72 -0.85 -7.65
CA VAL A 24 -1.74 0.14 -8.10
C VAL A 24 -2.31 1.54 -7.83
N ASP A 25 -1.44 2.45 -7.39
CA ASP A 25 -1.74 3.84 -6.97
C ASP A 25 -2.40 4.02 -5.59
N ASP A 26 -2.66 2.94 -4.85
CA ASP A 26 -3.08 3.08 -3.45
C ASP A 26 -1.92 3.63 -2.59
N ILE A 27 -2.17 4.75 -1.91
CA ILE A 27 -1.26 5.34 -0.94
C ILE A 27 -1.72 4.93 0.46
N GLY A 28 -0.79 4.58 1.34
CA GLY A 28 -1.14 4.06 2.65
C GLY A 28 0.05 3.78 3.56
N TYR A 29 -0.25 3.23 4.73
CA TYR A 29 0.75 2.81 5.71
C TYR A 29 1.07 1.32 5.54
N LEU A 30 2.35 1.00 5.36
CA LEU A 30 2.84 -0.36 5.20
C LEU A 30 3.45 -0.88 6.52
N THR A 31 2.92 -1.97 7.05
CA THR A 31 3.49 -2.68 8.20
C THR A 31 4.25 -3.92 7.72
N TYR A 32 5.52 -4.04 8.11
CA TYR A 32 6.37 -5.17 7.72
C TYR A 32 7.42 -5.51 8.78
N GLN A 33 7.99 -6.72 8.71
CA GLN A 33 9.07 -7.18 9.57
C GLN A 33 10.18 -7.80 8.71
N GLY A 34 11.30 -7.07 8.54
CA GLY A 34 12.37 -7.47 7.62
C GLY A 34 11.87 -7.45 6.17
N THR A 35 11.78 -8.61 5.53
CA THR A 35 11.20 -8.78 4.19
C THR A 35 9.78 -9.35 4.20
N ARG A 36 9.19 -9.53 5.38
CA ARG A 36 7.85 -10.10 5.55
C ARG A 36 6.80 -9.01 5.64
N PHE A 37 5.90 -8.97 4.66
CA PHE A 37 4.67 -8.18 4.71
C PHE A 37 3.80 -8.60 5.90
N LYS A 38 3.23 -7.61 6.61
CA LYS A 38 2.25 -7.85 7.67
C LYS A 38 0.89 -7.29 7.28
N ASP A 39 0.83 -6.01 6.94
CA ASP A 39 -0.42 -5.33 6.63
C ASP A 39 -0.20 -4.09 5.76
N PHE A 40 -1.28 -3.61 5.15
CA PHE A 40 -1.32 -2.35 4.42
C PHE A 40 -2.65 -1.64 4.66
N GLU A 41 -2.58 -0.44 5.24
CA GLU A 41 -3.74 0.41 5.51
C GLU A 41 -3.81 1.51 4.45
N ARG A 42 -4.77 1.40 3.54
CA ARG A 42 -5.00 2.41 2.50
C ARG A 42 -5.53 3.71 3.12
N ILE A 43 -4.93 4.83 2.73
CA ILE A 43 -5.50 6.16 2.94
C ILE A 43 -6.52 6.38 1.83
N VAL A 44 -7.80 6.35 2.18
CA VAL A 44 -8.88 6.73 1.26
C VAL A 44 -8.90 8.25 1.22
N THR A 45 -8.23 8.85 0.24
CA THR A 45 -8.56 10.21 -0.16
C THR A 45 -9.92 10.10 -0.85
N ASP A 46 -10.95 10.71 -0.27
CA ASP A 46 -12.26 10.73 -0.91
C ASP A 46 -12.20 11.73 -2.06
N ASP A 47 -11.76 11.25 -3.23
CA ASP A 47 -11.67 12.03 -4.47
C ASP A 47 -13.05 12.51 -4.97
N ARG A 48 -14.17 12.20 -4.27
CA ARG A 48 -15.51 12.68 -4.62
C ARG A 48 -15.86 14.03 -4.01
N PHE A 49 -14.97 14.65 -3.24
CA PHE A 49 -15.22 15.96 -2.63
C PHE A 49 -14.44 17.14 -3.23
N ASP A 50 -13.61 16.92 -4.26
CA ASP A 50 -12.88 18.00 -4.96
C ASP A 50 -13.71 18.64 -6.11
N TYR A 51 -15.03 18.82 -5.89
CA TYR A 51 -15.90 19.60 -6.76
C TYR A 51 -16.60 20.71 -5.97
N PHE A 52 -15.90 21.80 -5.66
CA PHE A 52 -16.49 23.12 -5.41
C PHE A 52 -15.55 24.23 -5.87
#